data_AF-A0A7K2VG04-F1
#
_entry.id   AF-A0A7K2VG04-F1
#
_cell.length_a   1.000
_cell.length_b   1.000
_cell.length_c   1.000
_cell.angle_alpha   90.00
_cell.angle_beta   90.00
_cell.angle_gamma   90.00
#
_symmetry.space_group_name_H-M   'P 1'
#
loop_
_entity.id
_entity.type
_entity.pdbx_description
1 polymer ?
#
loop_
_entity_poly.entity_id
_entity_poly.type
_entity_poly.pdbx_seq_one_letter_code
_entity_poly.pdbx_strand_id
1 'polypeptide(L)' 'ANAVYWCEEFHIDGLRVDAVASMLYLDYSRDSGQWAPNVFGGREDLDAVAFLQEMNATVYRRCPGVVTIAEES' A
#
# COMPACT_ATOMS: atom_id res chain seq x y z
N ALA A 1 9.55 3.42 -7.24
CA ALA A 1 10.41 2.82 -8.30
C ALA A 1 10.28 1.30 -8.38
N ASN A 2 10.32 0.55 -7.27
CA ASN A 2 10.37 -0.93 -7.30
C ASN A 2 9.17 -1.61 -7.99
N ALA A 3 7.91 -1.24 -7.67
CA ALA A 3 6.73 -1.89 -8.25
C ALA A 3 6.72 -1.84 -9.79
N VAL A 4 7.01 -0.67 -10.36
CA VAL A 4 7.07 -0.48 -11.82
C VAL A 4 8.23 -1.24 -12.46
N TYR A 5 9.38 -1.30 -11.78
CA TYR A 5 10.56 -2.01 -12.28
C TYR A 5 10.26 -3.48 -12.56
N TRP A 6 9.55 -4.17 -11.67
CA TRP A 6 9.13 -5.55 -11.91
C TRP A 6 8.21 -5.69 -13.13
N CYS A 7 7.25 -4.76 -13.29
CA CYS A 7 6.34 -4.78 -14.44
C CYS A 7 7.06 -4.48 -15.77
N GLU A 8 8.01 -3.54 -15.79
CA GLU A 8 8.69 -3.13 -17.03
C GLU A 8 9.82 -4.06 -17.44
N GLU A 9 10.64 -4.53 -16.49
CA GLU A 9 11.85 -5.30 -16.82
C GLU A 9 11.61 -6.81 -16.82
N PHE A 10 10.65 -7.28 -16.02
CA PHE A 10 10.32 -8.71 -15.89
C PHE A 10 8.95 -9.07 -16.47
N HIS A 11 8.23 -8.08 -17.00
CA HIS A 11 6.95 -8.27 -17.68
C HIS A 11 5.92 -9.07 -16.87
N ILE A 12 5.89 -8.88 -15.55
CA ILE A 12 4.85 -9.49 -14.73
C ILE A 12 3.50 -8.80 -14.96
N ASP A 13 2.43 -9.58 -15.00
CA ASP A 13 1.07 -9.07 -15.27
C ASP A 13 0.35 -8.57 -14.02
N GLY A 14 0.92 -8.76 -12.84
CA GLY A 14 0.25 -8.35 -11.61
C GLY A 14 1.12 -8.37 -10.36
N LEU A 15 0.67 -7.59 -9.38
CA LEU A 15 1.26 -7.49 -8.04
C LEU A 15 0.19 -7.79 -7.00
N ARG A 16 0.46 -8.74 -6.09
CA ARG A 16 -0.34 -8.94 -4.88
C ARG A 16 0.41 -8.40 -3.68
N VAL A 17 -0.24 -7.55 -2.89
CA VAL A 17 0.26 -7.07 -1.60
C VAL A 17 -0.52 -7.79 -0.51
N ASP A 18 0.21 -8.48 0.36
CA ASP A 18 -0.30 -9.20 1.51
C ASP A 18 -0.26 -8.31 2.77
N ALA A 19 -1.15 -8.57 3.72
CA ALA A 19 -1.24 -7.87 5.00
C ALA A 19 -1.35 -6.35 4.87
N VAL A 20 -2.19 -5.84 3.96
CA VAL A 20 -2.33 -4.40 3.71
C VAL A 20 -2.78 -3.63 4.96
N ALA A 21 -3.56 -4.26 5.85
CA ALA A 21 -3.95 -3.71 7.14
C ALA A 21 -2.74 -3.30 8.01
N SER A 22 -1.61 -4.00 7.89
CA SER A 22 -0.37 -3.67 8.60
C SER A 22 0.28 -2.36 8.16
N MET A 23 -0.05 -1.90 6.95
CA MET A 23 0.35 -0.59 6.44
C MET A 23 -0.69 0.47 6.76
N LEU A 24 -1.99 0.15 6.67
CA LEU A 24 -3.07 1.13 6.76
C LEU A 24 -3.34 1.63 8.19
N TYR A 25 -2.96 0.87 9.21
CA TYR A 25 -3.35 1.16 10.58
C TYR A 25 -2.15 1.30 11.53
N LEU A 26 -2.05 2.47 12.16
CA LEU A 26 -1.02 2.81 13.15
C LEU A 26 -1.11 1.96 14.42
N ASP A 27 -2.25 1.35 14.69
CA ASP A 27 -2.47 0.47 15.84
C ASP A 27 -2.37 -1.03 15.48
N TYR A 28 -2.00 -1.37 14.25
CA TYR A 28 -1.90 -2.76 13.83
C TYR A 28 -0.92 -3.54 14.72
N SER A 29 -1.40 -4.60 15.36
CA SER A 29 -0.64 -5.46 16.29
C SER A 29 0.00 -4.69 17.45
N ARG A 30 -0.61 -3.59 17.91
CA ARG A 30 -0.12 -2.77 19.03
C ARG A 30 -1.19 -2.64 20.11
N ASP A 31 -0.77 -2.68 21.37
CA ASP A 31 -1.67 -2.47 22.51
C ASP A 31 -2.00 -0.99 22.70
N SER A 32 -3.01 -0.72 23.54
CA SER A 32 -3.33 0.63 23.99
C SER A 32 -2.11 1.31 24.62
N GLY A 33 -1.81 2.54 24.18
CA GLY A 33 -0.65 3.31 24.62
C GLY A 33 0.67 3.00 23.92
N GLN A 34 0.72 2.03 23.00
CA GLN A 34 1.91 1.71 22.20
C GLN A 34 1.91 2.35 20.80
N TRP A 35 0.89 3.15 20.49
CA TRP A 35 0.75 3.85 19.23
C TRP A 35 0.18 5.26 19.45
N ALA A 36 0.33 6.12 18.45
CA ALA A 36 -0.17 7.49 18.47
C ALA A 36 -1.09 7.74 17.27
N PRO A 37 -2.16 8.54 17.42
CA PRO A 37 -3.06 8.83 16.33
C PRO A 37 -2.41 9.73 15.27
N ASN A 38 -3.00 9.71 14.07
CA ASN A 38 -2.65 10.65 13.01
C ASN A 38 -3.05 12.10 13.37
N VAL A 39 -2.70 13.05 12.50
CA VAL A 39 -2.96 14.48 12.70
C VAL A 39 -4.45 14.85 12.86
N PHE A 40 -5.37 13.95 12.50
CA PHE A 40 -6.81 14.11 12.65
C PHE A 40 -7.40 13.31 13.83
N GLY A 41 -6.56 12.65 14.63
CA GLY A 41 -6.99 11.83 15.77
C GLY A 41 -7.39 10.40 15.42
N GLY A 42 -7.26 9.97 14.16
CA GLY A 42 -7.60 8.63 13.69
C GLY A 42 -6.44 7.63 13.78
N ARG A 43 -6.73 6.36 13.51
CA ARG A 43 -5.75 5.25 13.48
C ARG A 43 -5.14 5.01 12.10
N GLU A 44 -5.61 5.71 11.09
CA GLU A 44 -5.18 5.53 9.71
C GLU A 44 -3.77 6.10 9.51
N ASP A 45 -2.89 5.32 8.90
CA ASP A 45 -1.59 5.80 8.43
C ASP A 45 -1.79 6.51 7.08
N LEU A 46 -1.85 7.84 7.13
CA LEU A 46 -2.12 8.68 5.96
C LEU A 46 -1.00 8.61 4.91
N ASP A 47 0.24 8.42 5.36
CA ASP A 47 1.40 8.32 4.47
C ASP A 47 1.38 6.98 3.73
N ALA A 48 1.02 5.89 4.43
CA ALA A 48 0.83 4.59 3.80
C ALA A 48 -0.32 4.57 2.79
N VAL A 49 -1.45 5.23 3.12
CA VAL A 49 -2.58 5.41 2.20
C VAL A 49 -2.13 6.16 0.94
N ALA A 50 -1.47 7.30 1.10
CA ALA A 50 -0.98 8.10 -0.02
C ALA A 50 0.02 7.31 -0.88
N PHE A 51 0.92 6.56 -0.25
CA PHE A 51 1.87 5.70 -0.94
C PHE A 51 1.18 4.63 -1.79
N LEU A 52 0.20 3.90 -1.24
CA LEU A 52 -0.52 2.85 -1.98
C LEU A 52 -1.32 3.43 -3.16
N GLN A 53 -1.93 4.61 -2.97
CA GLN A 53 -2.60 5.33 -4.04
C GLN A 53 -1.63 5.72 -5.17
N GLU A 54 -0.49 6.33 -4.83
CA GLU A 54 0.52 6.73 -5.81
C GLU A 54 1.14 5.54 -6.54
N MET A 55 1.43 4.46 -5.80
CA MET A 55 1.98 3.22 -6.34
C MET A 55 1.01 2.60 -7.36
N ASN A 56 -0.27 2.45 -7.02
CA ASN A 56 -1.28 1.94 -7.94
C ASN A 56 -1.45 2.87 -9.16
N ALA A 57 -1.60 4.17 -8.95
CA ALA A 57 -1.76 5.14 -10.03
C ALA A 57 -0.57 5.13 -11.00
N THR A 58 0.65 4.97 -10.46
CA THR A 58 1.87 4.95 -11.27
C THR A 58 2.01 3.63 -12.04
N VAL A 59 1.72 2.48 -11.41
CA VAL A 59 1.74 1.17 -12.10
C VAL A 59 0.72 1.16 -13.23
N TYR A 60 -0.53 1.55 -12.99
CA TYR A 60 -1.56 1.56 -14.03
C TYR A 60 -1.28 2.55 -15.16
N ARG A 61 -0.65 3.69 -14.86
CA ARG A 61 -0.24 4.66 -15.88
C ARG A 61 0.91 4.16 -16.75
N ARG A 62 1.92 3.50 -16.16
CA ARG A 62 3.15 3.10 -16.86
C ARG A 62 3.04 1.72 -17.51
N CYS A 63 2.27 0.82 -16.93
CA CYS A 63 2.10 -0.56 -17.37
C CYS A 63 0.60 -0.87 -17.53
N PRO A 64 -0.07 -0.35 -18.58
CA PRO A 64 -1.49 -0.60 -18.80
C PRO A 64 -1.80 -2.09 -18.89
N GLY A 65 -2.85 -2.53 -18.19
CA GLY A 65 -3.29 -3.94 -18.17
C GLY A 65 -2.75 -4.77 -17.01
N VAL A 66 -1.68 -4.32 -16.33
CA VAL A 66 -1.23 -4.93 -15.07
C VAL A 66 -2.32 -4.76 -14.01
N VAL A 67 -2.51 -5.78 -13.16
CA VAL A 67 -3.44 -5.73 -12.02
C VAL A 67 -2.71 -5.58 -10.69
N THR A 68 -3.24 -4.79 -9.76
CA THR A 68 -2.80 -4.81 -8.36
C THR A 68 -3.90 -5.37 -7.46
N ILE A 69 -3.53 -6.28 -6.58
CA ILE A 69 -4.44 -7.04 -5.70
C ILE A 69 -4.00 -6.84 -4.25
N ALA A 70 -4.94 -6.51 -3.39
CA ALA A 70 -4.71 -6.37 -1.95
C ALA A 70 -5.35 -7.56 -1.21
N GLU A 71 -4.61 -8.11 -0.25
CA GLU A 71 -5.20 -8.82 0.88
C GLU A 71 -5.23 -7.86 2.07
N GLU A 72 -6.43 -7.62 2.59
CA GLU A 72 -6.72 -6.65 3.65
C GLU A 72 -7.74 -7.31 4.59
N SER A 73 -7.45 -7.30 5.89
CA SER A 73 -8.08 -8.16 6.90
C SER A 73 -8.44 -7.40 8.17
#